data_AF-A0A8J2XD32-F1
#
_entry.id   AF-A0A8J2XD32-F1
#
_cell.length_a   1.000
_cell.length_b   1.000
_cell.length_c   1.000
_cell.angle_alpha   90.00
_cell.angle_beta   90.00
_cell.angle_gamma   90.00
#
_symmetry.space_group_name_H-M   'P 1'
#
loop_
_entity.id
_entity.type
_entity.pdbx_description
1 polymer ?
#
loop_
_entity_poly.entity_id
_entity_poly.type
_entity_poly.pdbx_seq_one_letter_code
_entity_poly.pdbx_strand_id
1 'polypeptide(L)'
;MAVNLFDVGYYREVNPDLAAAGLTTDEQLTNHFFTSGINEGRLFSRFADLNFYGASNPDVAAAFNFERVGLYTHLANTGVFEGRRFSPFFDLSFYQTANPDLATAGITTNEQLFDHYQSFGINDGRRASAIVDLGFYKSANGDLATLGNAQLLDHLRRNGITEERRFSPVVDLGIYEAANPDLKAANLSYTALLQHIGTNGIFEGRRLSLSYNPVFYVNNNPDLATAGLNSQQLFNHFEFSGINEGRQASDYFNVNVYRANNPDLGLNGIVTNQQALNHFEAYGFNEGRLSGNTPFAIPTGTTPGHNNFNLATAANLGTFNNIRSGTISEQINSSDLNNNFLNDIYRVLIPTTSDVNISISGTSRPLILQIIYDRNGNNLNDGGTNEEIFSRSNNTPSSAFSRTLGQGTYYIRVFTSDLTTNANYTLGFSATTIPMIPARPDPGETANTALNLGTLTSNIIGLQNFVGVADPSDFYRFNVATPSTLNLTIGNFNIVSNADAPTLELYFDENNDNQIDDGELNESRSQISAPLTLSKALAAGTYFLKIQQNSVFVAASNTRFSLNLSAA
;
A
#
# COMPACT_ATOMS: atom_id res chain seq x y z
N MET A 1 41.46 17.53 13.81
CA MET A 1 42.00 17.79 12.45
C MET A 1 40.80 17.98 11.54
N ALA A 2 40.87 18.81 10.49
CA ALA A 2 39.73 18.97 9.58
C ALA A 2 39.33 17.62 8.98
N VAL A 3 38.03 17.33 8.96
CA VAL A 3 37.48 16.08 8.43
C VAL A 3 37.34 16.20 6.91
N ASN A 4 37.71 15.16 6.16
CA ASN A 4 37.53 15.15 4.72
C ASN A 4 36.06 14.83 4.35
N LEU A 5 35.31 15.86 3.97
CA LEU A 5 33.93 15.72 3.51
C LEU A 5 33.81 15.44 2.01
N PHE A 6 34.87 15.72 1.24
CA PHE A 6 34.86 15.69 -0.22
C PHE A 6 35.31 14.33 -0.76
N ASP A 7 34.45 13.73 -1.58
CA ASP A 7 34.75 12.51 -2.33
C ASP A 7 34.81 12.87 -3.82
N VAL A 8 36.03 12.93 -4.37
CA VAL A 8 36.26 13.28 -5.78
C VAL A 8 35.68 12.23 -6.74
N GLY A 9 35.64 10.97 -6.33
CA GLY A 9 35.03 9.89 -7.11
C GLY A 9 33.52 10.09 -7.22
N TYR A 10 32.87 10.35 -6.08
CA TYR A 10 31.44 10.66 -6.04
C TYR A 10 31.12 11.96 -6.80
N TYR A 11 31.90 13.03 -6.58
CA TYR A 11 31.71 14.31 -7.25
C TYR A 11 31.76 14.18 -8.77
N ARG A 12 32.67 13.34 -9.30
CA ARG A 12 32.70 13.00 -10.73
C ARG A 12 31.42 12.28 -11.18
N GLU A 13 30.98 11.28 -10.42
CA GLU A 13 29.82 10.45 -10.78
C GLU A 13 28.54 11.28 -10.87
N VAL A 14 28.32 12.19 -9.92
CA VAL A 14 27.06 12.94 -9.81
C VAL A 14 27.07 14.28 -10.54
N ASN A 15 28.21 14.69 -11.11
CA ASN A 15 28.35 15.88 -11.94
C ASN A 15 28.96 15.54 -13.32
N PRO A 16 28.28 14.72 -14.15
CA PRO A 16 28.82 14.26 -15.44
C PRO A 16 29.03 15.40 -16.44
N ASP A 17 28.38 16.55 -16.23
CA ASP A 17 28.57 17.77 -17.01
C ASP A 17 30.00 18.33 -16.92
N LEU A 18 30.70 18.11 -15.82
CA LEU A 18 32.08 18.57 -15.65
C LEU A 18 33.06 17.84 -16.58
N ALA A 19 32.80 16.56 -16.85
CA ALA A 19 33.57 15.80 -17.84
C ALA A 19 33.34 16.35 -19.25
N ALA A 20 32.10 16.74 -19.58
CA ALA A 20 31.78 17.41 -20.85
C ALA A 20 32.43 18.80 -20.98
N ALA A 21 32.69 19.47 -19.85
CA ALA A 21 33.46 20.71 -19.77
C ALA A 21 34.99 20.51 -19.78
N GLY A 22 35.47 19.26 -19.93
CA GLY A 22 36.90 18.93 -20.03
C GLY A 22 37.62 18.73 -18.69
N LEU A 23 36.90 18.72 -17.56
CA LEU A 23 37.45 18.44 -16.24
C LEU A 23 37.43 16.93 -16.01
N THR A 24 38.56 16.27 -16.27
CA THR A 24 38.66 14.80 -16.26
C THR A 24 39.57 14.26 -15.16
N THR A 25 40.47 15.07 -14.61
CA THR A 25 41.39 14.65 -13.54
C THR A 25 40.84 14.92 -12.14
N ASP A 26 41.29 14.14 -11.15
CA ASP A 26 40.95 14.38 -9.73
C ASP A 26 41.34 15.79 -9.28
N GLU A 27 42.51 16.28 -9.71
CA GLU A 27 42.99 17.63 -9.39
C GLU A 27 42.06 18.71 -9.94
N GLN A 28 41.63 18.60 -11.21
CA GLN A 28 40.71 19.55 -11.83
C GLN A 28 39.35 19.58 -11.11
N LEU A 29 38.81 18.42 -10.78
CA LEU A 29 37.52 18.30 -10.09
C LEU A 29 37.60 18.81 -8.65
N THR A 30 38.68 18.52 -7.94
CA THR A 30 38.94 19.04 -6.60
C THR A 30 39.03 20.56 -6.62
N ASN A 31 39.82 21.13 -7.55
CA ASN A 31 39.93 22.57 -7.71
C ASN A 31 38.58 23.21 -8.08
N HIS A 32 37.82 22.60 -9.00
CA HIS A 32 36.48 23.08 -9.35
C HIS A 32 35.54 23.07 -8.14
N PHE A 33 35.53 22.01 -7.33
CA PHE A 33 34.68 21.94 -6.15
C PHE A 33 34.94 23.12 -5.19
N PHE A 34 36.21 23.36 -4.83
CA PHE A 34 36.57 24.43 -3.89
C PHE A 34 36.43 25.85 -4.46
N THR A 35 36.56 26.04 -5.77
CA THR A 35 36.44 27.36 -6.40
C THR A 35 35.00 27.71 -6.80
N SER A 36 34.19 26.72 -7.19
CA SER A 36 32.86 26.93 -7.79
C SER A 36 31.80 25.99 -7.22
N GLY A 37 32.10 24.69 -7.10
CA GLY A 37 31.11 23.65 -6.79
C GLY A 37 30.39 23.82 -5.45
N ILE A 38 31.08 24.32 -4.41
CA ILE A 38 30.45 24.63 -3.11
C ILE A 38 29.37 25.71 -3.27
N ASN A 39 29.67 26.80 -3.97
CA ASN A 39 28.71 27.90 -4.18
C ASN A 39 27.54 27.47 -5.07
N GLU A 40 27.83 26.69 -6.12
CA GLU A 40 26.81 26.09 -7.00
C GLU A 40 25.90 25.11 -6.24
N GLY A 41 26.36 24.56 -5.10
CA GLY A 41 25.63 23.57 -4.31
C GLY A 41 25.60 22.19 -4.93
N ARG A 42 26.64 21.87 -5.68
CA ARG A 42 26.78 20.57 -6.31
C ARG A 42 26.91 19.48 -5.25
N LEU A 43 26.33 18.31 -5.53
CA LEU A 43 26.53 17.13 -4.71
C LEU A 43 28.01 16.75 -4.70
N PHE A 44 28.60 16.65 -3.50
CA PHE A 44 30.04 16.46 -3.31
C PHE A 44 30.40 15.37 -2.30
N SER A 45 29.40 14.86 -1.60
CA SER A 45 29.53 13.84 -0.59
C SER A 45 28.29 12.95 -0.59
N ARG A 46 28.49 11.65 -0.38
CA ARG A 46 27.39 10.72 -0.09
C ARG A 46 26.71 10.99 1.24
N PHE A 47 27.43 11.63 2.16
CA PHE A 47 27.03 11.69 3.57
C PHE A 47 26.82 13.11 4.09
N ALA A 48 27.31 14.15 3.39
CA ALA A 48 27.10 15.54 3.75
C ALA A 48 26.15 16.28 2.78
N ASP A 49 25.27 17.12 3.33
CA ASP A 49 24.37 18.01 2.59
C ASP A 49 24.39 19.40 3.26
N LEU A 50 24.94 20.41 2.58
CA LEU A 50 25.07 21.75 3.14
C LEU A 50 23.73 22.48 3.29
N ASN A 51 22.73 22.16 2.46
CA ASN A 51 21.40 22.76 2.60
C ASN A 51 20.73 22.19 3.86
N PHE A 52 20.81 20.88 4.06
CA PHE A 52 20.33 20.24 5.29
C PHE A 52 21.11 20.73 6.52
N TYR A 53 22.43 20.89 6.41
CA TYR A 53 23.28 21.37 7.49
C TYR A 53 22.90 22.78 7.94
N GLY A 54 22.72 23.70 7.00
CA GLY A 54 22.26 25.06 7.30
C GLY A 54 20.86 25.08 7.92
N ALA A 55 19.93 24.29 7.38
CA ALA A 55 18.56 24.19 7.90
C ALA A 55 18.49 23.58 9.31
N SER A 56 19.34 22.58 9.60
CA SER A 56 19.38 21.90 10.91
C SER A 56 20.16 22.68 11.97
N ASN A 57 20.99 23.65 11.57
CA ASN A 57 21.83 24.44 12.48
C ASN A 57 21.67 25.93 12.17
N PRO A 58 20.51 26.54 12.52
CA PRO A 58 20.22 27.94 12.20
C PRO A 58 21.22 28.93 12.82
N ASP A 59 21.84 28.57 13.95
CA ASP A 59 22.91 29.33 14.59
C ASP A 59 24.15 29.44 13.69
N VAL A 60 24.57 28.31 13.11
CA VAL A 60 25.70 28.25 12.17
C VAL A 60 25.35 28.95 10.86
N ALA A 61 24.14 28.70 10.33
CA ALA A 61 23.70 29.35 9.10
C ALA A 61 23.68 30.88 9.22
N ALA A 62 23.17 31.40 10.34
CA ALA A 62 23.18 32.84 10.61
C ALA A 62 24.61 33.40 10.74
N ALA A 63 25.52 32.68 11.40
CA ALA A 63 26.90 33.12 11.60
C ALA A 63 27.69 33.30 10.28
N PHE A 64 27.31 32.59 9.22
CA PHE A 64 27.94 32.67 7.89
C PHE A 64 27.03 33.30 6.85
N ASN A 65 25.99 34.05 7.24
CA ASN A 65 25.03 34.68 6.31
C ASN A 65 24.45 33.70 5.27
N PHE A 66 24.24 32.44 5.67
CA PHE A 66 23.74 31.36 4.82
C PHE A 66 24.66 31.01 3.62
N GLU A 67 25.92 31.44 3.63
CA GLU A 67 26.88 31.13 2.57
C GLU A 67 27.40 29.69 2.67
N ARG A 68 27.31 28.95 1.55
CA ARG A 68 27.69 27.53 1.48
C ARG A 68 29.17 27.28 1.80
N VAL A 69 30.06 28.20 1.41
CA VAL A 69 31.49 28.11 1.74
C VAL A 69 31.70 28.16 3.25
N GLY A 70 31.07 29.10 3.94
CA GLY A 70 31.13 29.19 5.40
C GLY A 70 30.56 27.94 6.08
N LEU A 71 29.42 27.43 5.59
CA LEU A 71 28.82 26.18 6.08
C LEU A 71 29.75 24.98 5.89
N TYR A 72 30.39 24.84 4.72
CA TYR A 72 31.37 23.78 4.47
C TYR A 72 32.57 23.88 5.41
N THR A 73 33.15 25.08 5.53
CA THR A 73 34.29 25.33 6.41
C THR A 73 33.96 25.01 7.85
N HIS A 74 32.78 25.43 8.34
CA HIS A 74 32.36 25.13 9.70
C HIS A 74 32.14 23.62 9.89
N LEU A 75 31.42 22.96 8.97
CA LEU A 75 31.16 21.52 9.08
C LEU A 75 32.47 20.72 9.16
N ALA A 76 33.43 21.00 8.27
CA ALA A 76 34.69 20.27 8.18
C ALA A 76 35.61 20.48 9.39
N ASN A 77 35.62 21.68 9.98
CA ASN A 77 36.53 22.02 11.08
C ASN A 77 35.91 21.87 12.47
N THR A 78 34.59 21.93 12.58
CA THR A 78 33.89 22.07 13.87
C THR A 78 32.60 21.27 13.91
N GLY A 79 31.77 21.32 12.87
CA GLY A 79 30.44 20.70 12.89
C GLY A 79 30.45 19.18 13.11
N VAL A 80 31.39 18.45 12.48
CA VAL A 80 31.55 17.01 12.75
C VAL A 80 32.01 16.78 14.18
N PHE A 81 33.03 17.49 14.66
CA PHE A 81 33.51 17.40 16.04
C PHE A 81 32.39 17.64 17.07
N GLU A 82 31.56 18.66 16.85
CA GLU A 82 30.42 19.01 17.70
C GLU A 82 29.24 18.03 17.59
N GLY A 83 29.26 17.10 16.64
CA GLY A 83 28.16 16.15 16.43
C GLY A 83 26.91 16.78 15.81
N ARG A 84 27.06 17.90 15.08
CA ARG A 84 25.93 18.59 14.45
C ARG A 84 25.28 17.71 13.36
N ARG A 85 23.99 17.87 13.15
CA ARG A 85 23.25 17.13 12.10
C ARG A 85 23.46 17.80 10.75
N PHE A 86 23.94 17.04 9.75
CA PHE A 86 24.34 17.58 8.45
C PHE A 86 23.83 16.78 7.24
N SER A 87 23.02 15.74 7.46
CA SER A 87 22.42 14.96 6.39
C SER A 87 21.21 14.16 6.87
N PRO A 88 20.19 13.93 6.03
CA PRO A 88 19.14 12.96 6.32
C PRO A 88 19.63 11.51 6.18
N PHE A 89 20.77 11.28 5.52
CA PHE A 89 21.33 9.95 5.25
C PHE A 89 22.39 9.51 6.29
N PHE A 90 22.86 10.43 7.13
CA PHE A 90 23.86 10.16 8.15
C PHE A 90 23.69 11.07 9.36
N ASP A 91 23.60 10.47 10.55
CA ASP A 91 23.49 11.12 11.84
C ASP A 91 24.48 10.46 12.81
N LEU A 92 25.43 11.24 13.33
CA LEU A 92 26.53 10.75 14.18
C LEU A 92 26.03 10.11 15.46
N SER A 93 25.09 10.76 16.14
CA SER A 93 24.53 10.28 17.41
C SER A 93 23.74 8.99 17.19
N PHE A 94 22.99 8.91 16.09
CA PHE A 94 22.31 7.67 15.71
C PHE A 94 23.32 6.56 15.39
N TYR A 95 24.33 6.85 14.56
CA TYR A 95 25.32 5.86 14.16
C TYR A 95 26.09 5.28 15.36
N GLN A 96 26.48 6.13 16.31
CA GLN A 96 27.08 5.68 17.57
C GLN A 96 26.16 4.75 18.36
N THR A 97 24.89 5.13 18.50
CA THR A 97 23.89 4.38 19.29
C THR A 97 23.55 3.04 18.65
N ALA A 98 23.40 3.02 17.31
CA ALA A 98 23.07 1.81 16.55
C ALA A 98 24.23 0.80 16.47
N ASN A 99 25.46 1.23 16.74
CA ASN A 99 26.68 0.43 16.58
C ASN A 99 27.54 0.48 17.86
N PRO A 100 27.06 -0.09 18.98
CA PRO A 100 27.77 -0.02 20.27
C PRO A 100 29.10 -0.77 20.29
N ASP A 101 29.33 -1.67 19.32
CA ASP A 101 30.60 -2.37 19.12
C ASP A 101 31.75 -1.41 18.76
N LEU A 102 31.46 -0.27 18.13
CA LEU A 102 32.47 0.72 17.76
C LEU A 102 33.16 1.32 18.98
N ALA A 103 32.42 1.56 20.06
CA ALA A 103 32.99 2.02 21.32
C ALA A 103 33.96 0.99 21.91
N THR A 104 33.64 -0.30 21.79
CA THR A 104 34.53 -1.39 22.22
C THR A 104 35.78 -1.48 21.35
N ALA A 105 35.69 -1.11 20.07
CA ALA A 105 36.82 -0.98 19.16
C ALA A 105 37.63 0.32 19.34
N GLY A 106 37.30 1.16 20.32
CA GLY A 106 37.98 2.43 20.59
C GLY A 106 37.59 3.59 19.67
N ILE A 107 36.56 3.42 18.85
CA ILE A 107 35.98 4.44 17.98
C ILE A 107 34.95 5.21 18.82
N THR A 108 35.35 6.37 19.33
CA THR A 108 34.59 7.10 20.36
C THR A 108 34.38 8.58 20.05
N THR A 109 35.15 9.17 19.13
CA THR A 109 34.93 10.56 18.69
C THR A 109 34.05 10.61 17.44
N ASN A 110 33.41 11.76 17.22
CA ASN A 110 32.55 11.97 16.06
C ASN A 110 33.31 11.88 14.73
N GLU A 111 34.56 12.36 14.70
CA GLU A 111 35.42 12.23 13.51
C GLU A 111 35.74 10.77 13.23
N GLN A 112 36.12 9.99 14.25
CA GLN A 112 36.37 8.56 14.08
C GLN A 112 35.11 7.80 13.61
N LEU A 113 33.93 8.18 14.11
CA LEU A 113 32.65 7.59 13.69
C LEU A 113 32.36 7.89 12.21
N PHE A 114 32.57 9.14 11.78
CA PHE A 114 32.41 9.54 10.39
C PHE A 114 33.41 8.83 9.47
N ASP A 115 34.70 8.84 9.83
CA ASP A 115 35.77 8.17 9.09
C ASP A 115 35.51 6.66 8.97
N HIS A 116 35.06 6.03 10.05
CA HIS A 116 34.69 4.61 10.04
C HIS A 116 33.51 4.34 9.12
N TYR A 117 32.46 5.17 9.14
CA TYR A 117 31.31 4.94 8.27
C TYR A 117 31.69 5.08 6.79
N GLN A 118 32.48 6.09 6.44
CA GLN A 118 32.99 6.29 5.08
C GLN A 118 33.82 5.10 4.61
N SER A 119 34.69 4.58 5.47
CA SER A 119 35.65 3.52 5.10
C SER A 119 35.05 2.12 5.10
N PHE A 120 34.16 1.84 6.06
CA PHE A 120 33.65 0.50 6.33
C PHE A 120 32.13 0.48 6.47
N GLY A 121 31.58 1.37 7.31
CA GLY A 121 30.21 1.23 7.79
C GLY A 121 29.14 1.24 6.69
N ILE A 122 29.30 2.04 5.63
CA ILE A 122 28.39 2.00 4.47
C ILE A 122 28.42 0.63 3.79
N ASN A 123 29.59 0.05 3.56
CA ASN A 123 29.74 -1.23 2.88
C ASN A 123 29.28 -2.40 3.76
N ASP A 124 29.51 -2.31 5.08
CA ASP A 124 29.00 -3.26 6.07
C ASP A 124 27.47 -3.23 6.21
N GLY A 125 26.81 -2.22 5.62
CA GLY A 125 25.35 -2.06 5.72
C GLY A 125 24.89 -1.57 7.08
N ARG A 126 25.77 -0.90 7.84
CA ARG A 126 25.44 -0.37 9.16
C ARG A 126 24.42 0.75 9.04
N ARG A 127 23.39 0.73 9.88
CA ARG A 127 22.40 1.81 9.94
C ARG A 127 23.07 3.07 10.51
N ALA A 128 22.96 4.18 9.78
CA ALA A 128 23.54 5.46 10.17
C ALA A 128 22.54 6.63 10.13
N SER A 129 21.27 6.35 9.83
CA SER A 129 20.18 7.32 9.91
C SER A 129 18.95 6.67 10.53
N ALA A 130 18.25 7.45 11.34
CA ALA A 130 16.97 7.04 11.92
C ALA A 130 15.84 7.06 10.86
N ILE A 131 15.96 7.89 9.81
CA ILE A 131 14.92 8.06 8.79
C ILE A 131 15.20 7.31 7.48
N VAL A 132 16.42 6.82 7.28
CA VAL A 132 16.81 6.03 6.09
C VAL A 132 17.36 4.68 6.53
N ASP A 133 16.84 3.60 5.95
CA ASP A 133 17.32 2.24 6.18
C ASP A 133 17.60 1.57 4.84
N LEU A 134 18.89 1.45 4.48
CA LEU A 134 19.30 0.84 3.20
C LEU A 134 19.01 -0.66 3.14
N GLY A 135 18.98 -1.35 4.28
CA GLY A 135 18.61 -2.76 4.35
C GLY A 135 17.12 -2.92 4.04
N PHE A 136 16.27 -2.08 4.64
CA PHE A 136 14.86 -2.02 4.30
C PHE A 136 14.66 -1.63 2.83
N TYR A 137 15.33 -0.58 2.35
CA TYR A 137 15.26 -0.11 0.97
C TYR A 137 15.57 -1.23 -0.02
N LYS A 138 16.65 -1.99 0.20
CA LYS A 138 16.99 -3.17 -0.60
C LYS A 138 15.90 -4.23 -0.55
N SER A 139 15.38 -4.53 0.64
CA SER A 139 14.41 -5.60 0.84
C SER A 139 13.00 -5.30 0.32
N ALA A 140 12.61 -4.02 0.28
CA ALA A 140 11.32 -3.55 -0.21
C ALA A 140 11.31 -3.34 -1.74
N ASN A 141 12.48 -3.32 -2.38
CA ASN A 141 12.64 -3.04 -3.80
C ASN A 141 13.46 -4.15 -4.46
N GLY A 142 12.76 -5.20 -4.91
CA GLY A 142 13.39 -6.46 -5.35
C GLY A 142 14.37 -6.31 -6.51
N ASP A 143 14.20 -5.31 -7.38
CA ASP A 143 15.11 -4.98 -8.48
C ASP A 143 16.50 -4.51 -8.01
N LEU A 144 16.61 -4.04 -6.76
CA LEU A 144 17.86 -3.54 -6.19
C LEU A 144 18.67 -4.63 -5.46
N ALA A 145 18.23 -5.89 -5.48
CA ALA A 145 18.83 -6.99 -4.72
C ALA A 145 20.33 -7.22 -5.03
N THR A 146 20.79 -6.89 -6.23
CA THR A 146 22.18 -7.07 -6.68
C THR A 146 23.10 -5.90 -6.33
N LEU A 147 22.56 -4.75 -5.93
CA LEU A 147 23.36 -3.57 -5.61
C LEU A 147 24.08 -3.71 -4.27
N GLY A 148 25.32 -3.23 -4.23
CA GLY A 148 26.07 -3.02 -2.98
C GLY A 148 25.51 -1.83 -2.19
N ASN A 149 25.82 -1.74 -0.90
CA ASN A 149 25.23 -0.74 0.00
C ASN A 149 25.55 0.71 -0.38
N ALA A 150 26.77 1.00 -0.82
CA ALA A 150 27.12 2.32 -1.34
C ALA A 150 26.31 2.67 -2.61
N GLN A 151 26.13 1.70 -3.51
CA GLN A 151 25.33 1.87 -4.73
C GLN A 151 23.84 2.05 -4.42
N LEU A 152 23.32 1.39 -3.36
CA LEU A 152 21.95 1.60 -2.89
C LEU A 152 21.73 3.02 -2.39
N LEU A 153 22.67 3.57 -1.63
CA LEU A 153 22.60 4.97 -1.19
C LEU A 153 22.62 5.93 -2.39
N ASP A 154 23.50 5.68 -3.36
CA ASP A 154 23.60 6.49 -4.58
C ASP A 154 22.31 6.41 -5.40
N HIS A 155 21.73 5.21 -5.54
CA HIS A 155 20.46 4.99 -6.22
C HIS A 155 19.30 5.68 -5.48
N LEU A 156 19.21 5.54 -4.15
CA LEU A 156 18.18 6.19 -3.35
C LEU A 156 18.21 7.71 -3.54
N ARG A 157 19.40 8.30 -3.46
CA ARG A 157 19.59 9.76 -3.58
C ARG A 157 19.25 10.28 -4.97
N ARG A 158 19.58 9.55 -6.03
CA ARG A 158 19.41 10.00 -7.42
C ARG A 158 18.03 9.70 -8.00
N ASN A 159 17.45 8.56 -7.62
CA ASN A 159 16.21 8.07 -8.23
C ASN A 159 15.18 7.65 -7.17
N GLY A 160 15.59 6.89 -6.15
CA GLY A 160 14.64 6.22 -5.26
C GLY A 160 13.66 7.15 -4.54
N ILE A 161 14.12 8.33 -4.11
CA ILE A 161 13.25 9.34 -3.47
C ILE A 161 12.24 9.91 -4.46
N THR A 162 12.63 10.21 -5.70
CA THR A 162 11.73 10.77 -6.73
C THR A 162 10.81 9.72 -7.35
N GLU A 163 11.20 8.44 -7.29
CA GLU A 163 10.39 7.28 -7.69
C GLU A 163 9.44 6.82 -6.58
N GLU A 164 9.37 7.55 -5.46
CA GLU A 164 8.47 7.26 -4.34
C GLU A 164 8.70 5.90 -3.67
N ARG A 165 9.90 5.34 -3.82
CA ARG A 165 10.20 4.00 -3.32
C ARG A 165 10.23 3.97 -1.79
N ARG A 166 9.77 2.87 -1.20
CA ARG A 166 9.84 2.63 0.25
C ARG A 166 11.31 2.41 0.66
N PHE A 167 11.87 3.29 1.50
CA PHE A 167 13.28 3.26 1.96
C PHE A 167 13.46 3.25 3.48
N SER A 168 12.35 3.28 4.23
CA SER A 168 12.37 3.23 5.69
C SER A 168 11.06 2.61 6.20
N PRO A 169 11.12 1.74 7.22
CA PRO A 169 9.91 1.22 7.85
C PRO A 169 9.14 2.29 8.64
N VAL A 170 9.78 3.39 9.02
CA VAL A 170 9.17 4.42 9.87
C VAL A 170 8.95 5.75 9.17
N VAL A 171 9.36 5.87 7.90
CA VAL A 171 9.11 7.03 7.06
C VAL A 171 8.48 6.59 5.75
N ASP A 172 7.35 7.19 5.42
CA ASP A 172 6.68 7.11 4.13
C ASP A 172 6.36 8.51 3.65
N LEU A 173 6.95 8.93 2.53
CA LEU A 173 6.82 10.30 2.03
C LEU A 173 5.39 10.60 1.54
N GLY A 174 4.69 9.63 0.96
CA GLY A 174 3.30 9.79 0.53
C GLY A 174 2.35 9.90 1.71
N ILE A 175 2.54 9.08 2.75
CA ILE A 175 1.78 9.20 4.01
C ILE A 175 2.12 10.50 4.73
N TYR A 176 3.39 10.88 4.76
CA TYR A 176 3.84 12.12 5.38
C TYR A 176 3.20 13.32 4.68
N GLU A 177 3.21 13.40 3.36
CA GLU A 177 2.51 14.46 2.62
C GLU A 177 1.01 14.45 2.89
N ALA A 178 0.36 13.28 2.80
CA ALA A 178 -1.09 13.15 2.99
C ALA A 178 -1.54 13.53 4.41
N ALA A 179 -0.71 13.25 5.43
CA ALA A 179 -0.99 13.61 6.81
C ALA A 179 -0.74 15.09 7.12
N ASN A 180 -0.10 15.85 6.22
CA ASN A 180 0.32 17.22 6.42
C ASN A 180 -0.22 18.14 5.30
N PRO A 181 -1.48 18.62 5.41
CA PRO A 181 -2.12 19.42 4.36
C PRO A 181 -1.38 20.69 3.99
N ASP A 182 -0.62 21.28 4.92
CA ASP A 182 0.24 22.44 4.69
C ASP A 182 1.36 22.14 3.69
N LEU A 183 2.01 20.98 3.81
CA LEU A 183 3.09 20.57 2.92
C LEU A 183 2.55 20.16 1.55
N LYS A 184 1.40 19.50 1.52
CA LYS A 184 0.69 19.19 0.27
C LYS A 184 0.30 20.45 -0.49
N ALA A 185 -0.20 21.47 0.21
CA ALA A 185 -0.53 22.76 -0.38
C ALA A 185 0.71 23.50 -0.91
N ALA A 186 1.88 23.29 -0.29
CA ALA A 186 3.15 23.85 -0.75
C ALA A 186 3.76 23.09 -1.96
N ASN A 187 3.17 21.95 -2.37
CA ASN A 187 3.59 21.14 -3.50
C ASN A 187 5.10 20.82 -3.48
N LEU A 188 5.60 20.37 -2.33
CA LEU A 188 7.01 20.07 -2.13
C LEU A 188 7.41 18.81 -2.88
N SER A 189 8.61 18.81 -3.45
CA SER A 189 9.18 17.57 -4.00
C SER A 189 9.46 16.57 -2.87
N TYR A 190 9.52 15.28 -3.19
CA TYR A 190 9.82 14.25 -2.20
C TYR A 190 11.21 14.40 -1.56
N THR A 191 12.18 14.96 -2.29
CA THR A 191 13.48 15.35 -1.72
C THR A 191 13.31 16.45 -0.67
N ALA A 192 12.47 17.45 -0.92
CA ALA A 192 12.17 18.50 0.04
C ALA A 192 11.35 17.96 1.24
N LEU A 193 10.44 16.99 1.03
CA LEU A 193 9.75 16.31 2.12
C LEU A 193 10.72 15.54 3.03
N LEU A 194 11.65 14.78 2.46
CA LEU A 194 12.68 14.08 3.25
C LEU A 194 13.53 15.08 4.07
N GLN A 195 13.93 16.20 3.46
CA GLN A 195 14.63 17.27 4.16
C GLN A 195 13.77 17.85 5.29
N HIS A 196 12.49 18.11 5.03
CA HIS A 196 11.54 18.64 6.01
C HIS A 196 11.34 17.68 7.20
N ILE A 197 11.21 16.37 6.96
CA ILE A 197 11.12 15.37 8.03
C ILE A 197 12.32 15.49 8.96
N GLY A 198 13.54 15.50 8.38
CA GLY A 198 14.76 15.55 9.16
C GLY A 198 15.02 16.87 9.87
N THR A 199 14.52 18.00 9.36
CA THR A 199 14.76 19.34 9.91
C THR A 199 13.66 19.84 10.85
N ASN A 200 12.41 19.46 10.60
CA ASN A 200 11.22 19.97 11.29
C ASN A 200 10.28 18.84 11.73
N GLY A 201 9.89 17.96 10.81
CA GLY A 201 8.79 17.03 11.00
C GLY A 201 8.87 16.13 12.23
N ILE A 202 10.06 15.57 12.50
CA ILE A 202 10.29 14.76 13.70
C ILE A 202 10.13 15.61 14.96
N PHE A 203 10.67 16.83 14.99
CA PHE A 203 10.62 17.72 16.15
C PHE A 203 9.21 18.25 16.41
N GLU A 204 8.43 18.47 15.35
CA GLU A 204 7.03 18.91 15.41
C GLU A 204 6.07 17.80 15.82
N GLY A 205 6.51 16.53 15.85
CA GLY A 205 5.66 15.40 16.20
C GLY A 205 4.64 15.04 15.11
N ARG A 206 5.03 15.20 13.84
CA ARG A 206 4.17 14.81 12.70
C ARG A 206 4.17 13.29 12.50
N ARG A 207 3.06 12.73 12.02
CA ARG A 207 2.98 11.32 11.59
C ARG A 207 3.96 11.09 10.44
N LEU A 208 4.77 10.03 10.53
CA LEU A 208 5.84 9.73 9.57
C LEU A 208 5.51 8.55 8.64
N SER A 209 4.74 7.58 9.11
CA SER A 209 4.30 6.42 8.33
C SER A 209 2.96 5.90 8.84
N LEU A 210 2.47 4.81 8.25
CA LEU A 210 1.31 4.09 8.78
C LEU A 210 1.64 3.50 10.15
N SER A 211 2.84 2.96 10.34
CA SER A 211 3.23 2.31 11.58
C SER A 211 3.70 3.25 12.69
N TYR A 212 4.08 4.50 12.38
CA TYR A 212 4.61 5.45 13.35
C TYR A 212 3.90 6.82 13.34
N ASN A 213 3.22 7.10 14.45
CA ASN A 213 2.64 8.40 14.78
C ASN A 213 3.08 8.81 16.19
N PRO A 214 3.98 9.79 16.37
CA PRO A 214 4.53 10.13 17.68
C PRO A 214 3.45 10.60 18.68
N VAL A 215 2.41 11.28 18.21
CA VAL A 215 1.27 11.70 19.05
C VAL A 215 0.49 10.50 19.57
N PHE A 216 0.21 9.52 18.70
CA PHE A 216 -0.39 8.25 19.13
C PHE A 216 0.53 7.52 20.10
N TYR A 217 1.83 7.46 19.78
CA TYR A 217 2.80 6.66 20.52
C TYR A 217 2.93 7.11 21.96
N VAL A 218 3.07 8.41 22.22
CA VAL A 218 3.16 8.93 23.60
C VAL A 218 1.84 8.74 24.36
N ASN A 219 0.70 8.95 23.71
CA ASN A 219 -0.62 8.79 24.34
C ASN A 219 -0.95 7.34 24.68
N ASN A 220 -0.48 6.39 23.86
CA ASN A 220 -0.69 4.96 24.08
C ASN A 220 0.31 4.35 25.08
N ASN A 221 1.35 5.09 25.47
CA ASN A 221 2.41 4.61 26.37
C ASN A 221 2.59 5.60 27.53
N PRO A 222 1.78 5.48 28.61
CA PRO A 222 1.72 6.46 29.70
C PRO A 222 3.05 6.71 30.42
N ASP A 223 3.95 5.73 30.42
CA ASP A 223 5.30 5.86 30.98
C ASP A 223 6.17 6.82 30.17
N LEU A 224 6.05 6.82 28.83
CA LEU A 224 6.75 7.78 27.97
C LEU A 224 6.22 9.20 28.16
N ALA A 225 4.91 9.34 28.33
CA ALA A 225 4.27 10.62 28.67
C ALA A 225 4.74 11.13 30.03
N THR A 226 4.82 10.24 31.03
CA THR A 226 5.30 10.58 32.38
C THR A 226 6.78 10.97 32.37
N ALA A 227 7.59 10.32 31.53
CA ALA A 227 8.99 10.67 31.33
C ALA A 227 9.18 12.01 30.59
N GLY A 228 8.12 12.59 30.04
CA GLY A 228 8.16 13.89 29.36
C GLY A 228 9.01 13.88 28.10
N LEU A 229 9.09 12.75 27.40
CA LEU A 229 9.90 12.62 26.19
C LEU A 229 9.38 13.54 25.09
N ASN A 230 10.29 14.31 24.47
CA ASN A 230 9.97 15.09 23.28
C ASN A 230 9.86 14.20 22.03
N SER A 231 9.34 14.73 20.92
CA SER A 231 9.10 13.99 19.68
C SER A 231 10.33 13.28 19.11
N GLN A 232 11.52 13.89 19.18
CA GLN A 232 12.77 13.25 18.76
C GLN A 232 13.16 12.09 19.68
N GLN A 233 12.99 12.27 21.00
CA GLN A 233 13.24 11.21 21.98
C GLN A 233 12.25 10.04 21.81
N LEU A 234 10.98 10.32 21.50
CA LEU A 234 9.98 9.31 21.18
C LEU A 234 10.34 8.53 19.92
N PHE A 235 10.85 9.21 18.89
CA PHE A 235 11.30 8.57 17.66
C PHE A 235 12.50 7.66 17.91
N ASN A 236 13.52 8.16 18.61
CA ASN A 236 14.69 7.38 19.00
C ASN A 236 14.29 6.19 19.89
N HIS A 237 13.39 6.39 20.85
CA HIS A 237 12.90 5.32 21.70
C HIS A 237 12.23 4.22 20.88
N PHE A 238 11.38 4.58 19.91
CA PHE A 238 10.72 3.58 19.06
C PHE A 238 11.73 2.78 18.23
N GLU A 239 12.67 3.45 17.57
CA GLU A 239 13.69 2.85 16.71
C GLU A 239 14.63 1.89 17.45
N PHE A 240 15.00 2.20 18.69
CA PHE A 240 15.96 1.39 19.44
C PHE A 240 15.32 0.40 20.41
N SER A 241 14.12 0.69 20.92
CA SER A 241 13.51 -0.07 22.02
C SER A 241 12.05 -0.39 21.76
N GLY A 242 11.24 0.59 21.39
CA GLY A 242 9.78 0.49 21.35
C GLY A 242 9.24 -0.64 20.48
N ILE A 243 9.72 -0.77 19.24
CA ILE A 243 9.28 -1.87 18.37
C ILE A 243 9.71 -3.24 18.89
N ASN A 244 10.93 -3.34 19.44
CA ASN A 244 11.45 -4.57 20.03
C ASN A 244 10.67 -4.98 21.29
N GLU A 245 10.24 -4.01 22.09
CA GLU A 245 9.34 -4.20 23.24
C GLU A 245 7.90 -4.56 22.81
N GLY A 246 7.58 -4.43 21.53
CA GLY A 246 6.24 -4.69 21.00
C GLY A 246 5.25 -3.55 21.26
N ARG A 247 5.73 -2.34 21.53
CA ARG A 247 4.87 -1.18 21.77
C ARG A 247 4.17 -0.73 20.49
N GLN A 248 2.91 -0.37 20.62
CA GLN A 248 2.12 0.18 19.54
C GLN A 248 2.41 1.67 19.36
N ALA A 249 2.93 2.06 18.19
CA ALA A 249 3.27 3.44 17.86
C ALA A 249 2.32 4.10 16.86
N SER A 250 1.29 3.37 16.41
CA SER A 250 0.20 3.93 15.60
C SER A 250 -1.09 3.15 15.79
N ASP A 251 -2.18 3.82 15.46
CA ASP A 251 -3.52 3.30 15.30
C ASP A 251 -3.64 2.27 14.16
N TYR A 252 -2.73 2.27 13.18
CA TYR A 252 -2.76 1.34 12.04
C TYR A 252 -1.89 0.08 12.22
N PHE A 253 -0.97 0.08 13.19
CA PHE A 253 -0.03 -1.02 13.37
C PHE A 253 0.28 -1.32 14.84
N ASN A 254 -0.04 -2.54 15.26
CA ASN A 254 0.38 -3.21 16.47
C ASN A 254 1.13 -4.50 16.09
N VAL A 255 2.44 -4.53 16.32
CA VAL A 255 3.29 -5.65 15.91
C VAL A 255 2.90 -6.99 16.55
N ASN A 256 2.44 -6.99 17.79
CA ASN A 256 2.06 -8.21 18.49
C ASN A 256 0.84 -8.84 17.82
N VAL A 257 -0.13 -8.01 17.43
CA VAL A 257 -1.32 -8.51 16.74
C VAL A 257 -1.07 -8.80 15.28
N TYR A 258 -0.25 -8.02 14.59
CA TYR A 258 0.17 -8.33 13.22
C TYR A 258 0.82 -9.71 13.13
N ARG A 259 1.75 -10.03 14.04
CA ARG A 259 2.39 -11.35 14.08
C ARG A 259 1.43 -12.47 14.49
N ALA A 260 0.50 -12.21 15.40
CA ALA A 260 -0.51 -13.21 15.81
C ALA A 260 -1.50 -13.54 14.67
N ASN A 261 -1.91 -12.54 13.89
CA ASN A 261 -2.86 -12.70 12.78
C ASN A 261 -2.22 -13.26 11.50
N ASN A 262 -0.89 -13.19 11.40
CA ASN A 262 -0.14 -13.63 10.22
C ASN A 262 0.91 -14.67 10.63
N PRO A 263 0.50 -15.86 11.10
CA PRO A 263 1.43 -16.88 11.59
C PRO A 263 2.36 -17.43 10.49
N ASP A 264 1.97 -17.28 9.21
CA ASP A 264 2.79 -17.63 8.05
C ASP A 264 4.09 -16.81 7.97
N LEU A 265 4.12 -15.59 8.51
CA LEU A 265 5.34 -14.79 8.61
C LEU A 265 6.43 -15.54 9.38
N GLY A 266 6.06 -16.20 10.49
CA GLY A 266 6.99 -17.01 11.28
C GLY A 266 7.55 -18.20 10.49
N LEU A 267 6.73 -18.83 9.66
CA LEU A 267 7.16 -19.94 8.77
C LEU A 267 8.12 -19.46 7.67
N ASN A 268 7.98 -18.20 7.24
CA ASN A 268 8.84 -17.56 6.24
C ASN A 268 10.04 -16.80 6.84
N GLY A 269 10.39 -17.07 8.11
CA GLY A 269 11.58 -16.53 8.76
C GLY A 269 11.46 -15.09 9.29
N ILE A 270 10.25 -14.53 9.30
CA ILE A 270 9.93 -13.24 9.93
C ILE A 270 9.55 -13.51 11.38
N VAL A 271 10.56 -13.48 12.25
CA VAL A 271 10.46 -13.94 13.64
C VAL A 271 10.64 -12.83 14.67
N THR A 272 11.20 -11.69 14.28
CA THR A 272 11.36 -10.52 15.17
C THR A 272 10.28 -9.46 14.92
N ASN A 273 10.04 -8.62 15.92
CA ASN A 273 9.12 -7.49 15.78
C ASN A 273 9.60 -6.49 14.71
N GLN A 274 10.91 -6.25 14.61
CA GLN A 274 11.47 -5.42 13.55
C GLN A 274 11.22 -6.00 12.16
N GLN A 275 11.44 -7.31 11.96
CA GLN A 275 11.16 -7.94 10.67
C GLN A 275 9.67 -7.87 10.31
N ALA A 276 8.78 -8.00 11.30
CA ALA A 276 7.35 -7.90 11.11
C ALA A 276 6.91 -6.47 10.75
N LEU A 277 7.50 -5.45 11.39
CA LEU A 277 7.32 -4.04 11.00
C LEU A 277 7.77 -3.80 9.57
N ASN A 278 8.98 -4.26 9.22
CA ASN A 278 9.52 -4.11 7.87
C ASN A 278 8.61 -4.77 6.83
N HIS A 279 8.10 -5.97 7.11
CA HIS A 279 7.17 -6.64 6.20
C HIS A 279 5.84 -5.87 6.06
N PHE A 280 5.27 -5.36 7.15
CA PHE A 280 4.01 -4.61 7.08
C PHE A 280 4.15 -3.37 6.19
N GLU A 281 5.21 -2.60 6.38
CA GLU A 281 5.49 -1.35 5.67
C GLU A 281 5.91 -1.53 4.21
N ALA A 282 6.46 -2.68 3.85
CA ALA A 282 6.81 -3.01 2.48
C ALA A 282 5.67 -3.70 1.72
N TYR A 283 4.92 -4.59 2.38
CA TYR A 283 3.99 -5.52 1.72
C TYR A 283 2.65 -5.65 2.45
N GLY A 284 2.69 -5.80 3.78
CA GLY A 284 1.52 -6.24 4.55
C GLY A 284 0.30 -5.33 4.44
N PHE A 285 0.48 -4.02 4.32
CA PHE A 285 -0.63 -3.10 4.09
C PHE A 285 -1.29 -3.32 2.72
N ASN A 286 -0.49 -3.45 1.65
CA ASN A 286 -0.97 -3.67 0.29
C ASN A 286 -1.55 -5.09 0.09
N GLU A 287 -1.04 -6.07 0.84
CA GLU A 287 -1.59 -7.43 0.91
C GLU A 287 -2.89 -7.50 1.73
N GLY A 288 -3.30 -6.41 2.39
CA GLY A 288 -4.50 -6.37 3.23
C GLY A 288 -4.37 -7.17 4.54
N ARG A 289 -3.15 -7.43 5.02
CA ARG A 289 -2.89 -8.19 6.25
C ARG A 289 -3.34 -7.43 7.49
N LEU A 290 -3.93 -8.14 8.45
CA LEU A 290 -4.46 -7.56 9.69
C LEU A 290 -3.35 -7.17 10.66
N SER A 291 -3.23 -5.88 10.99
CA SER A 291 -2.02 -5.33 11.61
C SER A 291 -2.19 -4.61 12.94
N GLY A 292 -3.39 -4.40 13.49
CA GLY A 292 -3.63 -3.61 14.71
C GLY A 292 -4.30 -4.39 15.85
N ASN A 293 -4.40 -3.79 17.05
CA ASN A 293 -4.91 -4.39 18.31
C ASN A 293 -6.37 -4.84 18.31
N THR A 294 -6.98 -4.90 17.13
CA THR A 294 -8.36 -5.32 16.92
C THR A 294 -8.46 -5.92 15.51
N PRO A 295 -9.32 -6.91 15.25
CA PRO A 295 -9.93 -7.02 13.93
C PRO A 295 -10.94 -5.87 13.80
N PHE A 296 -10.50 -4.60 13.84
CA PHE A 296 -11.34 -3.40 14.01
C PHE A 296 -12.56 -3.67 14.91
N ALA A 297 -12.38 -3.63 16.24
CA ALA A 297 -13.51 -3.38 17.12
C ALA A 297 -14.04 -2.04 16.64
N ILE A 298 -15.29 -2.06 16.18
CA ILE A 298 -15.91 -0.88 15.62
C ILE A 298 -15.85 0.17 16.72
N PRO A 299 -15.17 1.32 16.50
CA PRO A 299 -15.20 2.37 17.48
C PRO A 299 -16.67 2.63 17.78
N THR A 300 -17.05 2.54 19.04
CA THR A 300 -18.34 3.09 19.44
C THR A 300 -18.27 4.57 19.08
N GLY A 301 -19.11 5.01 18.12
CA GLY A 301 -19.05 6.36 17.58
C GLY A 301 -18.03 6.62 16.48
N THR A 302 -17.82 5.70 15.51
CA THR A 302 -17.43 6.20 14.17
C THR A 302 -18.62 6.95 13.60
N THR A 303 -18.60 8.28 13.68
CA THR A 303 -19.55 9.10 12.91
C THR A 303 -19.51 8.63 11.46
N PRO A 304 -20.61 8.06 10.94
CA PRO A 304 -20.65 7.60 9.57
C PRO A 304 -20.39 8.74 8.59
N GLY A 305 -20.08 8.41 7.34
CA GLY A 305 -20.02 9.45 6.30
C GLY A 305 -21.43 9.94 5.99
N HIS A 306 -21.68 11.24 6.06
CA HIS A 306 -23.01 11.81 5.80
C HIS A 306 -23.18 12.33 4.36
N ASN A 307 -22.12 12.32 3.53
CA ASN A 307 -22.22 12.84 2.17
C ASN A 307 -22.65 11.74 1.19
N ASN A 308 -23.92 11.75 0.80
CA ASN A 308 -24.51 10.81 -0.15
C ASN A 308 -23.70 10.56 -1.43
N PHE A 309 -23.02 11.58 -1.95
CA PHE A 309 -22.32 11.50 -3.24
C PHE A 309 -20.83 11.25 -3.10
N ASN A 310 -20.25 11.39 -1.91
CA ASN A 310 -18.80 11.29 -1.71
C ASN A 310 -18.47 10.11 -0.80
N LEU A 311 -18.12 8.99 -1.44
CA LEU A 311 -17.76 7.74 -0.80
C LEU A 311 -16.46 7.84 0.00
N ALA A 312 -15.59 8.83 -0.27
CA ALA A 312 -14.37 9.05 0.50
C ALA A 312 -14.65 9.43 1.97
N THR A 313 -15.84 9.95 2.27
CA THR A 313 -16.26 10.31 3.64
C THR A 313 -16.73 9.11 4.47
N ALA A 314 -16.88 7.93 3.84
CA ALA A 314 -17.44 6.75 4.48
C ALA A 314 -16.60 6.28 5.69
N ALA A 315 -17.29 5.92 6.78
CA ALA A 315 -16.65 5.36 7.95
C ALA A 315 -16.07 3.97 7.61
N ASN A 316 -14.76 3.81 7.81
CA ASN A 316 -14.09 2.57 7.46
C ASN A 316 -14.41 1.48 8.49
N LEU A 317 -15.23 0.51 8.08
CA LEU A 317 -15.43 -0.69 8.85
C LEU A 317 -14.26 -1.64 8.71
N GLY A 318 -13.36 -1.52 7.73
CA GLY A 318 -12.21 -2.42 7.59
C GLY A 318 -12.58 -3.71 6.85
N THR A 319 -11.80 -4.78 7.06
CA THR A 319 -11.86 -5.99 6.23
C THR A 319 -12.94 -6.96 6.69
N PHE A 320 -13.74 -7.51 5.77
CA PHE A 320 -14.69 -8.60 6.05
C PHE A 320 -14.14 -9.91 5.47
N ASN A 321 -13.85 -10.87 6.35
CA ASN A 321 -13.39 -12.22 6.05
C ASN A 321 -13.93 -13.20 7.11
N ASN A 322 -13.48 -14.47 7.11
CA ASN A 322 -13.91 -15.54 8.03
C ASN A 322 -13.91 -15.19 9.53
N ILE A 323 -13.17 -14.16 9.93
CA ILE A 323 -12.89 -13.83 11.33
C ILE A 323 -13.72 -12.60 11.75
N ARG A 324 -14.40 -11.92 10.83
CA ARG A 324 -15.06 -10.63 11.08
C ARG A 324 -16.58 -10.74 10.97
N SER A 325 -17.23 -10.73 12.13
CA SER A 325 -18.67 -10.49 12.28
C SER A 325 -18.94 -9.57 13.47
N GLY A 326 -20.06 -8.85 13.45
CA GLY A 326 -20.40 -7.93 14.54
C GLY A 326 -21.65 -7.09 14.28
N THR A 327 -21.90 -6.16 15.19
CA THR A 327 -23.01 -5.20 15.11
C THR A 327 -22.55 -3.80 15.49
N ILE A 328 -23.03 -2.78 14.76
CA ILE A 328 -22.91 -1.35 15.09
C ILE A 328 -24.28 -0.85 15.48
N SER A 329 -24.39 0.01 16.48
CA SER A 329 -25.63 0.77 16.71
C SER A 329 -25.38 2.24 16.41
N GLU A 330 -26.19 2.82 15.54
CA GLU A 330 -26.10 4.22 15.11
C GLU A 330 -27.50 4.86 15.02
N GLN A 331 -27.52 6.17 14.77
CA GLN A 331 -28.74 6.94 14.59
C GLN A 331 -28.62 7.87 13.38
N ILE A 332 -29.51 7.68 12.41
CA ILE A 332 -29.75 8.68 11.37
C ILE A 332 -30.52 9.85 11.99
N ASN A 333 -29.98 11.06 11.90
CA ASN A 333 -30.56 12.28 12.46
C ASN A 333 -30.23 13.52 11.61
N SER A 334 -30.68 14.70 12.05
CA SER A 334 -30.51 15.96 11.31
C SER A 334 -29.06 16.38 11.04
N SER A 335 -28.06 15.90 11.81
CA SER A 335 -26.63 16.13 11.51
C SER A 335 -26.16 15.45 10.22
N ASP A 336 -26.96 14.50 9.73
CA ASP A 336 -26.60 13.62 8.62
C ASP A 336 -27.26 14.11 7.32
N LEU A 337 -27.93 15.26 7.39
CA LEU A 337 -28.61 15.87 6.26
C LEU A 337 -27.59 16.41 5.25
N ASN A 338 -27.52 15.76 4.10
CA ASN A 338 -26.76 16.22 2.97
C ASN A 338 -27.56 16.02 1.68
N ASN A 339 -27.73 17.09 0.90
CA ASN A 339 -28.42 17.06 -0.39
C ASN A 339 -29.78 16.34 -0.38
N ASN A 340 -30.65 16.67 0.60
CA ASN A 340 -32.00 16.10 0.79
C ASN A 340 -32.05 14.61 1.15
N PHE A 341 -30.95 14.02 1.61
CA PHE A 341 -30.95 12.67 2.19
C PHE A 341 -30.44 12.71 3.62
N LEU A 342 -31.00 11.84 4.46
CA LEU A 342 -30.41 11.47 5.75
C LEU A 342 -29.80 10.09 5.59
N ASN A 343 -28.49 9.98 5.71
CA ASN A 343 -27.78 8.74 5.44
C ASN A 343 -26.48 8.59 6.21
N ASP A 344 -26.18 7.33 6.47
CA ASP A 344 -24.91 6.86 7.01
C ASP A 344 -24.21 5.99 5.97
N ILE A 345 -22.94 6.29 5.70
CA ILE A 345 -22.11 5.54 4.76
C ILE A 345 -20.91 4.93 5.46
N TYR A 346 -20.71 3.66 5.17
CA TYR A 346 -19.61 2.84 5.63
C TYR A 346 -18.81 2.29 4.46
N ARG A 347 -17.51 2.05 4.66
CA ARG A 347 -16.62 1.39 3.71
C ARG A 347 -16.15 0.05 4.27
N VAL A 348 -16.10 -0.98 3.44
CA VAL A 348 -15.62 -2.32 3.79
C VAL A 348 -14.68 -2.85 2.71
N LEU A 349 -13.65 -3.59 3.12
CA LEU A 349 -12.77 -4.33 2.20
C LEU A 349 -13.14 -5.82 2.22
N ILE A 350 -13.43 -6.41 1.06
CA ILE A 350 -13.52 -7.85 0.86
C ILE A 350 -12.18 -8.30 0.24
N PRO A 351 -11.27 -8.93 1.00
CA PRO A 351 -9.91 -9.21 0.53
C PRO A 351 -9.85 -10.45 -0.38
N THR A 352 -10.82 -11.34 -0.24
CA THR A 352 -10.99 -12.56 -1.01
C THR A 352 -12.47 -12.79 -1.22
N THR A 353 -12.86 -13.36 -2.36
CA THR A 353 -14.26 -13.66 -2.66
C THR A 353 -14.92 -14.37 -1.47
N SER A 354 -16.00 -13.78 -0.95
CA SER A 354 -16.58 -14.15 0.33
C SER A 354 -18.10 -14.14 0.26
N ASP A 355 -18.75 -15.04 0.99
CA ASP A 355 -20.17 -14.93 1.30
C ASP A 355 -20.35 -13.85 2.36
N VAL A 356 -21.01 -12.74 1.99
CA VAL A 356 -21.15 -11.55 2.83
C VAL A 356 -22.60 -11.39 3.27
N ASN A 357 -22.80 -11.23 4.58
CA ASN A 357 -24.09 -10.93 5.19
C ASN A 357 -24.07 -9.53 5.80
N ILE A 358 -25.07 -8.72 5.50
CA ILE A 358 -25.25 -7.38 6.07
C ILE A 358 -26.73 -7.24 6.44
N SER A 359 -27.04 -6.68 7.61
CA SER A 359 -28.41 -6.56 8.10
C SER A 359 -28.63 -5.29 8.88
N ILE A 360 -29.84 -4.76 8.80
CA ILE A 360 -30.34 -3.65 9.62
C ILE A 360 -31.42 -4.21 10.54
N SER A 361 -31.32 -3.89 11.83
CA SER A 361 -32.30 -4.23 12.86
C SER A 361 -32.45 -3.09 13.87
N GLY A 362 -33.25 -3.24 14.92
CA GLY A 362 -33.33 -2.26 16.01
C GLY A 362 -33.97 -0.90 15.69
N THR A 363 -34.50 -0.72 14.47
CA THR A 363 -35.25 0.47 14.06
C THR A 363 -36.75 0.30 14.27
N SER A 364 -37.44 1.42 14.53
CA SER A 364 -38.90 1.50 14.65
C SER A 364 -39.60 1.90 13.34
N ARG A 365 -38.82 2.16 12.28
CA ARG A 365 -39.33 2.62 10.98
C ARG A 365 -38.53 2.05 9.79
N PRO A 366 -39.09 2.08 8.57
CA PRO A 366 -38.42 1.63 7.37
C PRO A 366 -37.11 2.39 7.10
N LEU A 367 -36.02 1.65 6.93
CA LEU A 367 -34.74 2.16 6.43
C LEU A 367 -34.39 1.43 5.13
N ILE A 368 -33.59 2.07 4.29
CA ILE A 368 -33.11 1.50 3.04
C ILE A 368 -31.66 1.08 3.22
N LEU A 369 -31.37 -0.20 2.95
CA LEU A 369 -30.02 -0.74 2.88
C LEU A 369 -29.58 -0.78 1.42
N GLN A 370 -28.42 -0.18 1.15
CA GLN A 370 -27.79 -0.19 -0.16
C GLN A 370 -26.33 -0.67 -0.06
N ILE A 371 -25.91 -1.54 -0.97
CA ILE A 371 -24.52 -1.96 -1.14
C ILE A 371 -24.03 -1.37 -2.47
N ILE A 372 -22.87 -0.73 -2.46
CA ILE A 372 -22.30 -0.01 -3.60
C ILE A 372 -20.88 -0.53 -3.85
N TYR A 373 -20.49 -0.65 -5.11
CA TYR A 373 -19.10 -0.85 -5.51
C TYR A 373 -18.73 0.23 -6.52
N ASP A 374 -17.74 1.04 -6.17
CA ASP A 374 -17.21 2.11 -7.01
C ASP A 374 -16.37 1.49 -8.13
N ARG A 375 -17.04 1.15 -9.23
CA ARG A 375 -16.42 0.48 -10.37
C ARG A 375 -15.44 1.38 -11.11
N ASN A 376 -15.69 2.68 -11.13
CA ASN A 376 -14.89 3.62 -11.91
C ASN A 376 -13.75 4.25 -11.08
N GLY A 377 -13.74 4.05 -9.76
CA GLY A 377 -12.69 4.48 -8.84
C GLY A 377 -12.69 5.99 -8.54
N ASN A 378 -13.76 6.72 -8.88
CA ASN A 378 -13.83 8.17 -8.70
C ASN A 378 -14.22 8.58 -7.27
N ASN A 379 -14.50 7.63 -6.37
CA ASN A 379 -15.01 7.82 -5.01
C ASN A 379 -16.32 8.60 -4.92
N LEU A 380 -17.11 8.59 -6.01
CA LEU A 380 -18.45 9.15 -6.05
C LEU A 380 -19.47 8.03 -6.03
N ASN A 381 -20.63 8.32 -5.45
CA ASN A 381 -21.82 7.50 -5.63
C ASN A 381 -22.58 8.09 -6.82
N ASP A 382 -22.28 7.62 -8.02
CA ASP A 382 -22.89 8.13 -9.25
C ASP A 382 -24.36 7.66 -9.39
N GLY A 383 -24.79 6.75 -8.52
CA GLY A 383 -26.17 6.29 -8.39
C GLY A 383 -26.64 5.45 -9.59
N GLY A 384 -27.81 4.84 -9.43
CA GLY A 384 -28.36 3.96 -10.45
C GLY A 384 -27.57 2.65 -10.60
N THR A 385 -27.71 2.00 -11.75
CA THR A 385 -27.43 0.56 -11.87
C THR A 385 -26.01 0.20 -12.24
N ASN A 386 -25.13 1.20 -12.34
CA ASN A 386 -23.73 1.01 -12.72
C ASN A 386 -22.82 0.69 -11.52
N GLU A 387 -23.18 1.18 -10.32
CA GLU A 387 -22.38 1.04 -9.09
C GLU A 387 -23.18 0.42 -7.94
N GLU A 388 -24.51 0.36 -8.06
CA GLU A 388 -25.38 -0.25 -7.06
C GLU A 388 -25.37 -1.78 -7.16
N ILE A 389 -24.93 -2.42 -6.07
CA ILE A 389 -24.96 -3.88 -5.95
C ILE A 389 -26.30 -4.41 -5.46
N PHE A 390 -26.87 -3.68 -4.53
CA PHE A 390 -28.10 -4.04 -3.87
C PHE A 390 -28.75 -2.79 -3.36
N SER A 391 -30.06 -2.67 -3.56
CA SER A 391 -30.88 -1.70 -2.86
C SER A 391 -32.20 -2.35 -2.53
N ARG A 392 -32.60 -2.27 -1.27
CA ARG A 392 -33.88 -2.80 -0.83
C ARG A 392 -34.56 -1.81 0.10
N SER A 393 -35.69 -1.27 -0.38
CA SER A 393 -36.68 -0.62 0.45
C SER A 393 -37.66 -1.69 0.96
N ASN A 394 -37.64 -1.94 2.27
CA ASN A 394 -38.66 -2.79 2.88
C ASN A 394 -39.65 -1.91 3.63
N ASN A 395 -40.95 -2.21 3.53
CA ASN A 395 -41.98 -1.68 4.44
C ASN A 395 -41.87 -2.26 5.88
N THR A 396 -40.80 -3.01 6.16
CA THR A 396 -40.52 -3.62 7.47
C THR A 396 -39.26 -3.00 8.08
N PRO A 397 -39.16 -2.94 9.42
CA PRO A 397 -38.03 -2.29 10.08
C PRO A 397 -36.68 -3.01 9.85
N SER A 398 -36.68 -4.27 9.44
CA SER A 398 -35.44 -5.01 9.13
C SER A 398 -35.22 -5.24 7.64
N SER A 399 -33.96 -5.12 7.21
CA SER A 399 -33.49 -5.45 5.86
C SER A 399 -32.20 -6.25 5.94
N ALA A 400 -31.99 -7.20 5.04
CA ALA A 400 -30.75 -7.97 4.98
C ALA A 400 -30.30 -8.18 3.54
N PHE A 401 -28.98 -8.23 3.39
CA PHE A 401 -28.22 -8.59 2.20
C PHE A 401 -27.42 -9.85 2.54
N SER A 402 -27.47 -10.85 1.66
CA SER A 402 -26.70 -12.09 1.79
C SER A 402 -26.35 -12.58 0.38
N ARG A 403 -25.15 -12.25 -0.10
CA ARG A 403 -24.64 -12.71 -1.41
C ARG A 403 -23.13 -12.91 -1.33
N THR A 404 -22.60 -13.69 -2.26
CA THR A 404 -21.17 -13.73 -2.53
C THR A 404 -20.74 -12.39 -3.16
N LEU A 405 -19.68 -11.79 -2.63
CA LEU A 405 -19.01 -10.62 -3.20
C LEU A 405 -17.59 -11.02 -3.61
N GLY A 406 -17.14 -10.53 -4.77
CA GLY A 406 -15.76 -10.68 -5.22
C GLY A 406 -14.80 -9.86 -4.36
N GLN A 407 -13.50 -10.06 -4.55
CA GLN A 407 -12.48 -9.21 -3.94
C GLN A 407 -12.70 -7.74 -4.34
N GLY A 408 -12.64 -6.81 -3.39
CA GLY A 408 -12.83 -5.40 -3.67
C GLY A 408 -13.24 -4.55 -2.48
N THR A 409 -13.32 -3.24 -2.69
CA THR A 409 -13.83 -2.28 -1.71
C THR A 409 -15.30 -1.99 -2.00
N TYR A 410 -16.14 -2.15 -0.99
CA TYR A 410 -17.58 -1.93 -1.08
C TYR A 410 -18.02 -0.88 -0.07
N TYR A 411 -19.16 -0.27 -0.33
CA TYR A 411 -19.77 0.70 0.55
C TYR A 411 -21.16 0.24 0.97
N ILE A 412 -21.47 0.47 2.24
CA ILE A 412 -22.77 0.17 2.83
C ILE A 412 -23.42 1.51 3.13
N ARG A 413 -24.57 1.78 2.54
CA ARG A 413 -25.34 2.99 2.78
C ARG A 413 -26.65 2.62 3.45
N VAL A 414 -26.92 3.27 4.57
CA VAL A 414 -28.16 3.16 5.33
C VAL A 414 -28.83 4.52 5.29
N PHE A 415 -30.05 4.61 4.74
CA PHE A 415 -30.70 5.90 4.55
C PHE A 415 -32.22 5.86 4.68
N THR A 416 -32.83 7.03 4.88
CA THR A 416 -34.28 7.25 4.93
C THR A 416 -34.70 8.36 3.99
N SER A 417 -35.92 8.27 3.45
CA SER A 417 -36.58 9.35 2.72
C SER A 417 -37.39 10.27 3.64
N ASP A 418 -37.62 9.90 4.89
CA ASP A 418 -38.21 10.77 5.93
C ASP A 418 -37.12 11.64 6.56
N LEU A 419 -37.12 12.92 6.21
CA LEU A 419 -36.12 13.91 6.64
C LEU A 419 -36.45 14.58 7.98
N THR A 420 -37.54 14.19 8.63
CA THR A 420 -38.10 14.95 9.76
C THR A 420 -37.90 14.29 11.12
N THR A 421 -37.46 13.03 11.16
CA THR A 421 -37.43 12.25 12.39
C THR A 421 -36.20 11.34 12.50
N ASN A 422 -35.54 11.34 13.67
CA ASN A 422 -34.35 10.51 13.91
C ASN A 422 -34.69 9.02 13.95
N ALA A 423 -33.84 8.16 13.39
CA ALA A 423 -34.02 6.71 13.33
C ALA A 423 -32.78 5.97 13.86
N ASN A 424 -32.93 5.27 14.99
CA ASN A 424 -31.89 4.36 15.49
C ASN A 424 -31.89 3.08 14.66
N TYR A 425 -30.71 2.49 14.46
CA TYR A 425 -30.60 1.17 13.86
C TYR A 425 -29.38 0.42 14.39
N THR A 426 -29.41 -0.90 14.20
CA THR A 426 -28.28 -1.78 14.43
C THR A 426 -27.85 -2.42 13.11
N LEU A 427 -26.66 -2.11 12.63
CA LEU A 427 -26.03 -2.70 11.44
C LEU A 427 -25.27 -3.97 11.85
N GLY A 428 -25.81 -5.14 11.53
CA GLY A 428 -25.12 -6.42 11.66
C GLY A 428 -24.36 -6.79 10.39
N PHE A 429 -23.18 -7.40 10.52
CA PHE A 429 -22.39 -7.87 9.39
C PHE A 429 -21.61 -9.15 9.70
N SER A 430 -21.35 -9.96 8.68
CA SER A 430 -20.41 -11.08 8.71
C SER A 430 -19.91 -11.41 7.31
N ALA A 431 -18.76 -12.09 7.22
CA ALA A 431 -18.31 -12.70 5.98
C ALA A 431 -17.64 -14.06 6.18
N THR A 432 -17.74 -14.90 5.17
CA THR A 432 -17.07 -16.20 5.10
C THR A 432 -16.31 -16.27 3.77
N THR A 433 -14.99 -16.29 3.81
CA THR A 433 -14.13 -16.45 2.63
C THR A 433 -14.40 -17.76 1.94
N ILE A 434 -14.43 -17.71 0.62
CA ILE A 434 -14.56 -18.85 -0.25
C ILE A 434 -13.18 -19.12 -0.87
N PRO A 435 -12.51 -20.22 -0.51
CA PRO A 435 -11.25 -20.58 -1.16
C PRO A 435 -11.49 -20.98 -2.62
N MET A 436 -10.74 -20.38 -3.54
CA MET A 436 -10.66 -20.83 -4.93
C MET A 436 -9.75 -22.06 -5.00
N ILE A 437 -10.25 -23.16 -5.59
CA ILE A 437 -9.57 -24.46 -5.59
C ILE A 437 -9.40 -24.94 -7.04
N PRO A 438 -8.17 -25.29 -7.46
CA PRO A 438 -6.89 -25.03 -6.78
C PRO A 438 -6.60 -23.52 -6.68
N ALA A 439 -5.79 -23.11 -5.71
CA ALA A 439 -5.35 -21.73 -5.61
C ALA A 439 -4.54 -21.35 -6.86
N ARG A 440 -5.08 -20.46 -7.68
CA ARG A 440 -4.46 -19.91 -8.89
C ARG A 440 -4.63 -18.39 -8.89
N PRO A 441 -3.77 -17.66 -9.61
CA PRO A 441 -4.02 -16.25 -9.91
C PRO A 441 -5.39 -16.08 -10.55
N ASP A 442 -5.98 -14.91 -10.31
CA ASP A 442 -7.15 -14.42 -11.02
C ASP A 442 -6.93 -14.52 -12.56
N PRO A 443 -7.88 -15.11 -13.32
CA PRO A 443 -7.82 -15.14 -14.78
C PRO A 443 -7.83 -13.79 -15.48
N GLY A 444 -8.30 -12.75 -14.80
CA GLY A 444 -8.23 -11.38 -15.29
C GLY A 444 -9.12 -11.09 -16.50
N GLU A 445 -9.15 -9.82 -16.89
CA GLU A 445 -10.24 -9.22 -17.68
C GLU A 445 -9.96 -9.07 -19.17
N THR A 446 -8.80 -9.54 -19.66
CA THR A 446 -8.37 -9.39 -21.05
C THR A 446 -7.60 -10.62 -21.53
N ALA A 447 -7.46 -10.77 -22.85
CA ALA A 447 -6.62 -11.82 -23.45
C ALA A 447 -5.17 -11.78 -22.93
N ASN A 448 -4.61 -10.59 -22.72
CA ASN A 448 -3.23 -10.40 -22.24
C ASN A 448 -3.04 -10.84 -20.78
N THR A 449 -4.07 -10.73 -19.96
CA THR A 449 -4.05 -11.12 -18.54
C THR A 449 -4.55 -12.54 -18.30
N ALA A 450 -4.98 -13.23 -19.36
CA ALA A 450 -5.64 -14.52 -19.29
C ALA A 450 -4.84 -15.58 -18.50
N LEU A 451 -5.52 -16.32 -17.62
CA LEU A 451 -4.90 -17.46 -16.93
C LEU A 451 -4.54 -18.55 -17.94
N ASN A 452 -3.24 -18.78 -18.11
CA ASN A 452 -2.72 -19.81 -18.99
C ASN A 452 -2.88 -21.20 -18.37
N LEU A 453 -3.74 -22.03 -18.96
CA LEU A 453 -4.00 -23.41 -18.57
C LEU A 453 -3.05 -24.42 -19.24
N GLY A 454 -2.22 -23.96 -20.19
CA GLY A 454 -1.29 -24.80 -20.94
C GLY A 454 -1.98 -25.60 -22.05
N THR A 455 -1.39 -26.73 -22.43
CA THR A 455 -1.95 -27.63 -23.44
C THR A 455 -3.03 -28.51 -22.82
N LEU A 456 -4.26 -28.46 -23.34
CA LEU A 456 -5.33 -29.35 -22.91
C LEU A 456 -5.04 -30.80 -23.34
N THR A 457 -5.40 -31.73 -22.46
CA THR A 457 -5.31 -33.17 -22.69
C THR A 457 -6.63 -33.83 -22.28
N SER A 458 -6.71 -35.16 -22.35
CA SER A 458 -7.88 -35.89 -21.88
C SER A 458 -8.10 -35.78 -20.37
N ASN A 459 -7.08 -35.33 -19.61
CA ASN A 459 -7.21 -35.05 -18.18
C ASN A 459 -8.00 -33.76 -17.96
N ILE A 460 -8.96 -33.81 -17.03
CA ILE A 460 -9.79 -32.66 -16.66
C ILE A 460 -8.97 -31.65 -15.86
N ILE A 461 -8.97 -30.40 -16.31
CA ILE A 461 -8.58 -29.24 -15.51
C ILE A 461 -9.85 -28.71 -14.84
N GLY A 462 -9.93 -28.82 -13.51
CA GLY A 462 -11.05 -28.33 -12.71
C GLY A 462 -10.67 -27.10 -11.89
N LEU A 463 -11.48 -26.05 -11.97
CA LEU A 463 -11.29 -24.76 -11.31
C LEU A 463 -12.58 -24.31 -10.60
N GLN A 464 -12.43 -23.46 -9.59
CA GLN A 464 -13.52 -22.76 -8.92
C GLN A 464 -13.20 -21.27 -9.00
N ASN A 465 -14.14 -20.50 -9.55
CA ASN A 465 -13.94 -19.12 -9.94
C ASN A 465 -15.20 -18.28 -9.68
N PHE A 466 -15.09 -16.98 -9.93
CA PHE A 466 -16.13 -16.00 -9.70
C PHE A 466 -16.13 -15.01 -10.85
N VAL A 467 -17.31 -14.60 -11.30
CA VAL A 467 -17.48 -13.39 -12.10
C VAL A 467 -18.55 -12.54 -11.42
N GLY A 468 -18.39 -11.22 -11.42
CA GLY A 468 -19.25 -10.32 -10.70
C GLY A 468 -18.91 -8.86 -10.90
N VAL A 469 -19.47 -8.00 -10.06
CA VAL A 469 -19.31 -6.54 -10.23
C VAL A 469 -17.87 -6.06 -10.13
N ALA A 470 -17.08 -6.69 -9.27
CA ALA A 470 -15.67 -6.39 -9.05
C ALA A 470 -14.71 -7.16 -9.98
N ASP A 471 -15.25 -8.13 -10.72
CA ASP A 471 -14.52 -9.13 -11.52
C ASP A 471 -15.41 -9.51 -12.72
N PRO A 472 -15.68 -8.58 -13.65
CA PRO A 472 -16.73 -8.73 -14.65
C PRO A 472 -16.51 -9.90 -15.62
N SER A 473 -15.26 -10.32 -15.84
CA SER A 473 -14.95 -11.43 -16.74
C SER A 473 -13.63 -12.13 -16.45
N ASP A 474 -13.70 -13.45 -16.54
CA ASP A 474 -12.55 -14.35 -16.43
C ASP A 474 -12.07 -14.76 -17.83
N PHE A 475 -10.82 -14.45 -18.18
CA PHE A 475 -10.17 -14.93 -19.40
C PHE A 475 -9.20 -16.08 -19.11
N TYR A 476 -9.32 -17.16 -19.86
CA TYR A 476 -8.40 -18.30 -19.83
C TYR A 476 -7.77 -18.48 -21.20
N ARG A 477 -6.51 -18.92 -21.24
CA ARG A 477 -5.80 -19.28 -22.48
C ARG A 477 -5.37 -20.74 -22.42
N PHE A 478 -5.55 -21.47 -23.50
CA PHE A 478 -5.08 -22.85 -23.62
C PHE A 478 -4.69 -23.21 -25.04
N ASN A 479 -3.90 -24.28 -25.18
CA ASN A 479 -3.45 -24.81 -26.47
C ASN A 479 -4.06 -26.19 -26.74
N VAL A 480 -4.42 -26.45 -27.99
CA VAL A 480 -4.85 -27.76 -28.49
C VAL A 480 -3.77 -28.25 -29.44
N ALA A 481 -3.02 -29.29 -29.08
CA ALA A 481 -1.84 -29.73 -29.84
C ALA A 481 -2.18 -30.46 -31.15
N THR A 482 -3.26 -31.21 -31.15
CA THR A 482 -3.80 -31.95 -32.31
C THR A 482 -5.31 -31.76 -32.35
N PRO A 483 -5.95 -31.84 -33.53
CA PRO A 483 -7.40 -31.75 -33.60
C PRO A 483 -8.09 -32.72 -32.63
N SER A 484 -8.90 -32.17 -31.72
CA SER A 484 -9.49 -32.88 -30.57
C SER A 484 -10.85 -32.28 -30.22
N THR A 485 -11.67 -33.01 -29.47
CA THR A 485 -12.96 -32.52 -28.96
C THR A 485 -12.76 -31.86 -27.61
N LEU A 486 -13.00 -30.55 -27.53
CA LEU A 486 -13.13 -29.82 -26.26
C LEU A 486 -14.39 -30.29 -25.56
N ASN A 487 -14.25 -30.70 -24.30
CA ASN A 487 -15.35 -30.93 -23.38
C ASN A 487 -15.24 -29.91 -22.25
N LEU A 488 -16.19 -29.00 -22.18
CA LEU A 488 -16.23 -27.93 -21.21
C LEU A 488 -17.54 -27.98 -20.43
N THR A 489 -17.44 -27.81 -19.12
CA THR A 489 -18.61 -27.68 -18.24
C THR A 489 -18.40 -26.53 -17.26
N ILE A 490 -19.30 -25.54 -17.29
CA ILE A 490 -19.50 -24.57 -16.21
C ILE A 490 -20.60 -25.11 -15.31
N GLY A 491 -20.29 -25.37 -14.04
CA GLY A 491 -21.19 -25.95 -13.05
C GLY A 491 -21.29 -25.08 -11.79
N ASN A 492 -22.12 -25.51 -10.83
CA ASN A 492 -22.25 -24.91 -9.50
C ASN A 492 -22.54 -23.41 -9.45
N PHE A 493 -23.05 -22.82 -10.54
CA PHE A 493 -23.55 -21.45 -10.52
C PHE A 493 -25.01 -21.43 -10.08
N ASN A 494 -25.25 -20.68 -9.00
CA ASN A 494 -26.58 -20.39 -8.48
C ASN A 494 -26.89 -18.93 -8.76
N ILE A 495 -27.81 -18.70 -9.70
CA ILE A 495 -28.23 -17.35 -10.07
C ILE A 495 -29.31 -16.85 -9.11
N VAL A 496 -29.25 -15.57 -8.73
CA VAL A 496 -30.31 -14.92 -7.94
C VAL A 496 -31.32 -14.25 -8.88
N SER A 497 -30.88 -13.91 -10.10
CA SER A 497 -31.64 -13.33 -11.20
C SER A 497 -31.06 -13.78 -12.54
N ASN A 498 -31.81 -13.65 -13.64
CA ASN A 498 -31.30 -14.00 -14.97
C ASN A 498 -30.06 -13.20 -15.39
N ALA A 499 -29.81 -12.04 -14.77
CA ALA A 499 -28.61 -11.22 -14.98
C ALA A 499 -27.33 -11.87 -14.41
N ASP A 500 -27.46 -12.82 -13.46
CA ASP A 500 -26.33 -13.59 -12.92
C ASP A 500 -25.94 -14.79 -13.81
N ALA A 501 -26.61 -15.00 -14.94
CA ALA A 501 -26.28 -16.10 -15.83
C ALA A 501 -24.89 -15.90 -16.47
N PRO A 502 -23.96 -16.86 -16.32
CA PRO A 502 -22.68 -16.78 -16.99
C PRO A 502 -22.86 -16.97 -18.50
N THR A 503 -22.11 -16.19 -19.26
CA THR A 503 -21.93 -16.34 -20.70
C THR A 503 -20.53 -16.85 -20.94
N LEU A 504 -20.45 -17.90 -21.73
CA LEU A 504 -19.22 -18.49 -22.22
C LEU A 504 -19.00 -18.00 -23.65
N GLU A 505 -17.79 -17.53 -23.95
CA GLU A 505 -17.33 -17.21 -25.30
C GLU A 505 -15.99 -17.91 -25.53
N LEU A 506 -15.89 -18.68 -26.61
CA LEU A 506 -14.68 -19.38 -27.03
C LEU A 506 -14.15 -18.73 -28.30
N TYR A 507 -12.88 -18.35 -28.29
CA TYR A 507 -12.19 -17.69 -29.39
C TYR A 507 -11.04 -18.57 -29.88
N PHE A 508 -10.83 -18.59 -31.19
CA PHE A 508 -9.67 -19.23 -31.81
C PHE A 508 -8.73 -18.15 -32.33
N ASP A 509 -7.52 -18.11 -31.80
CA ASP A 509 -6.47 -17.17 -32.20
C ASP A 509 -5.91 -17.62 -33.56
N GLU A 510 -6.50 -17.12 -34.64
CA GLU A 510 -6.20 -17.56 -36.01
C GLU A 510 -4.85 -17.04 -36.49
N ASN A 511 -4.48 -15.84 -36.04
CA ASN A 511 -3.27 -15.14 -36.46
C ASN A 511 -2.05 -15.39 -35.55
N ASN A 512 -2.25 -16.06 -34.40
CA ASN A 512 -1.26 -16.39 -33.36
C ASN A 512 -0.59 -15.16 -32.73
N ASP A 513 -1.31 -14.05 -32.64
CA ASP A 513 -0.79 -12.83 -32.01
C ASP A 513 -1.08 -12.75 -30.51
N ASN A 514 -1.80 -13.74 -29.96
CA ASN A 514 -2.26 -13.83 -28.58
C ASN A 514 -3.21 -12.71 -28.15
N GLN A 515 -3.98 -12.17 -29.09
CA GLN A 515 -5.08 -11.25 -28.82
C GLN A 515 -6.41 -11.93 -29.19
N ILE A 516 -7.50 -11.22 -28.98
CA ILE A 516 -8.83 -11.62 -29.45
C ILE A 516 -9.28 -10.56 -30.44
N ASP A 517 -9.41 -10.97 -31.70
CA ASP A 517 -9.77 -10.11 -32.80
C ASP A 517 -11.22 -10.29 -33.26
N ASP A 518 -11.72 -9.28 -33.97
CA ASP A 518 -13.02 -9.34 -34.63
C ASP A 518 -13.04 -10.48 -35.66
N GLY A 519 -13.94 -11.45 -35.44
CA GLY A 519 -14.10 -12.63 -36.30
C GLY A 519 -13.58 -13.93 -35.69
N GLU A 520 -12.85 -13.87 -34.58
CA GLU A 520 -12.27 -15.05 -33.91
C GLU A 520 -13.24 -15.78 -32.97
N LEU A 521 -14.43 -15.21 -32.74
CA LEU A 521 -15.48 -15.83 -31.92
C LEU A 521 -15.94 -17.13 -32.56
N ASN A 522 -15.53 -18.23 -31.95
CA ASN A 522 -15.80 -19.58 -32.41
C ASN A 522 -17.13 -20.11 -31.86
N GLU A 523 -17.46 -19.81 -30.59
CA GLU A 523 -18.70 -20.25 -29.94
C GLU A 523 -19.13 -19.25 -28.85
N SER A 524 -20.44 -19.03 -28.69
CA SER A 524 -21.00 -18.32 -27.53
C SER A 524 -22.19 -19.08 -26.96
N ARG A 525 -22.25 -19.22 -25.63
CA ARG A 525 -23.34 -19.90 -24.91
C ARG A 525 -23.70 -19.14 -23.66
N SER A 526 -25.00 -19.06 -23.37
CA SER A 526 -25.50 -18.56 -22.09
C SER A 526 -26.62 -19.47 -21.61
N GLN A 527 -26.66 -19.75 -20.31
CA GLN A 527 -27.71 -20.56 -19.71
C GLN A 527 -27.98 -20.11 -18.28
N ILE A 528 -29.27 -20.06 -17.92
CA ILE A 528 -29.72 -19.59 -16.59
C ILE A 528 -29.69 -20.68 -15.51
N SER A 529 -29.32 -21.93 -15.85
CA SER A 529 -29.26 -23.04 -14.91
C SER A 529 -28.01 -23.89 -15.15
N ALA A 530 -27.33 -24.29 -14.07
CA ALA A 530 -26.19 -25.20 -14.17
C ALA A 530 -26.62 -26.65 -14.49
N PRO A 531 -25.78 -27.44 -15.17
CA PRO A 531 -24.53 -27.04 -15.81
C PRO A 531 -24.74 -26.43 -17.21
N LEU A 532 -23.86 -25.51 -17.61
CA LEU A 532 -23.66 -25.10 -18.99
C LEU A 532 -22.55 -25.96 -19.59
N THR A 533 -22.84 -26.67 -20.68
CA THR A 533 -21.89 -27.60 -21.31
C THR A 533 -21.62 -27.23 -22.76
N LEU A 534 -20.39 -27.50 -23.20
CA LEU A 534 -19.94 -27.38 -24.58
C LEU A 534 -19.11 -28.62 -24.93
N SER A 535 -19.50 -29.31 -26.01
CA SER A 535 -18.70 -30.34 -26.65
C SER A 535 -18.48 -29.94 -28.11
N LYS A 536 -17.22 -29.66 -28.49
CA LYS A 536 -16.90 -29.09 -29.80
C LYS A 536 -15.58 -29.62 -30.35
N ALA A 537 -15.58 -30.03 -31.61
CA ALA A 537 -14.35 -30.37 -32.31
C ALA A 537 -13.54 -29.10 -32.58
N LEU A 538 -12.29 -29.08 -32.15
CA LEU A 538 -11.36 -27.96 -32.31
C LEU A 538 -10.20 -28.38 -33.22
N ALA A 539 -9.73 -27.44 -34.04
CA ALA A 539 -8.45 -27.58 -34.73
C ALA A 539 -7.28 -27.39 -33.75
N ALA A 540 -6.07 -27.79 -34.16
CA ALA A 540 -4.88 -27.50 -33.37
C ALA A 540 -4.59 -25.98 -33.37
N GLY A 541 -4.18 -25.46 -32.22
CA GLY A 541 -3.80 -24.05 -32.04
C GLY A 541 -4.20 -23.48 -30.68
N THR A 542 -4.09 -22.16 -30.56
CA THR A 542 -4.34 -21.41 -29.32
C THR A 542 -5.80 -20.95 -29.25
N TYR A 543 -6.40 -21.07 -28.08
CA TYR A 543 -7.77 -20.62 -27.84
C TYR A 543 -7.83 -19.76 -26.58
N PHE A 544 -8.74 -18.81 -26.60
CA PHE A 544 -9.16 -18.07 -25.42
C PHE A 544 -10.58 -18.46 -25.04
N LEU A 545 -10.80 -18.63 -23.74
CA LEU A 545 -12.12 -18.82 -23.16
C LEU A 545 -12.41 -17.61 -22.28
N LYS A 546 -13.49 -16.91 -22.57
CA LYS A 546 -14.02 -15.86 -21.73
C LYS A 546 -15.27 -16.36 -21.03
N ILE A 547 -15.33 -16.16 -19.73
CA ILE A 547 -16.54 -16.33 -18.93
C ILE A 547 -16.90 -14.95 -18.39
N GLN A 548 -18.12 -14.49 -18.63
CA GLN A 548 -18.57 -13.17 -18.19
C GLN A 548 -20.03 -13.22 -17.75
N GLN A 549 -20.52 -12.18 -17.11
CA GLN A 549 -21.96 -12.09 -16.82
C GLN A 549 -22.75 -11.53 -18.00
N ASN A 550 -23.97 -12.03 -18.19
CA ASN A 550 -24.91 -11.48 -19.16
C ASN A 550 -25.53 -10.19 -18.62
N SER A 551 -24.87 -9.04 -18.77
CA SER A 551 -25.45 -7.76 -18.36
C SER A 551 -24.90 -6.58 -19.15
N VAL A 552 -25.53 -6.31 -20.29
CA VAL A 552 -25.50 -4.96 -20.89
C VAL A 552 -26.42 -4.00 -20.10
N PHE A 553 -27.25 -4.48 -19.16
CA PHE A 553 -28.27 -3.62 -18.54
C PHE A 553 -28.70 -4.07 -17.12
N VAL A 554 -28.44 -3.19 -16.14
CA VAL A 554 -29.32 -2.79 -15.01
C VAL A 554 -29.27 -3.50 -13.64
N ALA A 555 -28.46 -4.52 -13.34
CA ALA A 555 -28.27 -4.94 -11.94
C ALA A 555 -26.98 -5.73 -11.73
N ALA A 556 -26.30 -5.42 -10.63
CA ALA A 556 -25.12 -6.12 -10.16
C ALA A 556 -25.34 -7.62 -9.95
N SER A 557 -24.81 -8.40 -10.88
CA SER A 557 -24.76 -9.82 -10.75
C SER A 557 -23.48 -10.28 -10.09
N ASN A 558 -23.54 -11.37 -9.32
CA ASN A 558 -22.37 -12.03 -8.73
C ASN A 558 -22.56 -13.54 -8.86
N THR A 559 -21.65 -14.22 -9.55
CA THR A 559 -21.80 -15.61 -9.98
C THR A 559 -20.52 -16.38 -9.69
N ARG A 560 -20.58 -17.22 -8.67
CA ARG A 560 -19.59 -18.28 -8.48
C ARG A 560 -19.86 -19.40 -9.47
N PHE A 561 -18.81 -20.01 -10.01
CA PHE A 561 -18.93 -21.20 -10.85
C PHE A 561 -17.75 -22.14 -10.68
N SER A 562 -17.95 -23.40 -11.04
CA SER A 562 -16.88 -24.36 -11.26
C SER A 562 -16.67 -24.55 -12.76
N LEU A 563 -15.42 -24.53 -13.22
CA LEU A 563 -15.07 -24.74 -14.63
C LEU A 563 -14.27 -26.03 -14.78
N ASN A 564 -14.75 -26.94 -15.62
CA ASN A 564 -14.05 -28.16 -15.99
C ASN A 564 -13.77 -28.16 -17.49
N LEU A 565 -12.51 -28.38 -17.90
CA LEU A 565 -12.13 -28.49 -19.32
C LEU A 565 -11.25 -29.72 -19.57
N SER A 566 -11.44 -30.38 -20.70
CA SER A 566 -10.51 -31.36 -21.27
C SER A 566 -10.59 -31.36 -22.80
N ALA A 567 -9.57 -31.89 -23.46
CA ALA A 567 -9.53 -32.10 -24.92
C ALA A 567 -9.09 -33.53 -25.24
N ALA A 568 -9.94 -34.29 -25.94
CA ALA A 568 -9.67 -35.67 -26.32
C ALA A 568 -10.04 -35.96 -27.78
#